data_AF-A0A2V8BXB8-F1
#
_entry.id   AF-A0A2V8BXB8-F1
#
_cell.length_a   1.000
_cell.length_b   1.000
_cell.length_c   1.000
_cell.angle_alpha   90.00
_cell.angle_beta   90.00
_cell.angle_gamma   90.00
#
_symmetry.space_group_name_H-M   'P 1'
#
loop_
_entity.id
_entity.type
_entity.pdbx_description
1 polymer ?
#
loop_
_entity_poly.entity_id
_entity_poly.type
_entity_poly.pdbx_seq_one_letter_code
_entity_poly.pdbx_strand_id
1 'polypeptide(L)'
;MVLAFAAPVWSQTRKPVRRPAPAPPAAPRTIAPDMTCPAPLGVGVKTRLAFCEVMAERDPSAGVLIQIPPHQGAATLTFDLHNLHTYSEEQVKARRAYARYTATIGVLTMDNTLISRAVVQNEFRTARDLVDRVGGGAGGGVKAVAPTGAESITVAIPEGEAQVSLLGEKLAVERIDGAATYSQPGRPIAVVSNVTLEYRPGPAPKPPRKKP
;
A
#
# COMPACT_ATOMS: atom_id res chain seq x y z
N MET A 1 -75.18 -37.22 -42.19
CA MET A 1 -74.78 -37.49 -40.80
C MET A 1 -73.30 -37.84 -40.77
N VAL A 2 -72.43 -36.85 -40.56
CA VAL A 2 -71.03 -37.03 -40.15
C VAL A 2 -70.70 -35.81 -39.27
N LEU A 3 -70.47 -36.05 -37.97
CA LEU A 3 -70.08 -35.03 -36.98
C LEU A 3 -68.55 -35.05 -36.87
N ALA A 4 -67.90 -33.92 -37.17
CA ALA A 4 -66.47 -33.71 -36.91
C ALA A 4 -66.30 -32.79 -35.70
N PHE A 5 -65.71 -33.32 -34.62
CA PHE A 5 -65.35 -32.57 -33.42
C PHE A 5 -64.01 -31.86 -33.64
N ALA A 6 -63.99 -30.53 -33.53
CA ALA A 6 -62.76 -29.74 -33.46
C ALA A 6 -62.37 -29.53 -31.99
N ALA A 7 -61.17 -29.95 -31.61
CA ALA A 7 -60.60 -29.70 -30.28
C ALA A 7 -59.83 -28.36 -30.27
N PRO A 8 -59.96 -27.52 -29.23
CA PRO A 8 -59.16 -26.31 -29.11
C PRO A 8 -57.75 -26.66 -28.60
N VAL A 9 -56.73 -26.29 -29.37
CA VAL A 9 -55.33 -26.32 -28.93
C VAL A 9 -55.09 -25.08 -28.09
N TRP A 10 -55.02 -25.25 -26.77
CA TRP A 10 -54.66 -24.19 -25.85
C TRP A 10 -53.15 -23.90 -25.94
N SER A 11 -52.77 -22.75 -26.49
CA SER A 11 -51.37 -22.31 -26.47
C SER A 11 -51.03 -21.84 -25.05
N GLN A 12 -50.25 -22.61 -24.29
CA GLN A 12 -49.70 -22.15 -23.02
C GLN A 12 -48.56 -21.16 -23.27
N THR A 13 -48.86 -19.87 -23.27
CA THR A 13 -47.85 -18.80 -23.21
C THR A 13 -47.22 -18.81 -21.82
N ARG A 14 -46.09 -19.52 -21.67
CA ARG A 14 -45.26 -19.44 -20.45
C ARG A 14 -44.75 -18.00 -20.33
N LYS A 15 -45.21 -17.26 -19.31
CA LYS A 15 -44.67 -15.95 -18.97
C LYS A 15 -43.16 -16.09 -18.69
N PRO A 16 -42.29 -15.28 -19.33
CA PRO A 16 -40.88 -15.31 -19.01
C PRO A 16 -40.69 -14.93 -17.53
N VAL A 17 -40.03 -15.79 -16.78
CA VAL A 17 -39.60 -15.49 -15.42
C VAL A 17 -38.67 -14.28 -15.51
N ARG A 18 -39.15 -13.12 -15.06
CA ARG A 18 -38.29 -11.94 -14.89
C ARG A 18 -37.19 -12.33 -13.91
N ARG A 19 -35.96 -12.48 -14.42
CA ARG A 19 -34.78 -12.60 -13.57
C ARG A 19 -34.75 -11.35 -12.67
N PRO A 20 -34.61 -11.51 -11.34
CA PRO A 20 -34.39 -10.38 -10.46
C PRO A 20 -33.23 -9.53 -10.99
N ALA A 21 -33.39 -8.20 -10.96
CA ALA A 21 -32.31 -7.30 -11.31
C ALA A 21 -31.10 -7.61 -10.40
N PRO A 22 -29.86 -7.55 -10.93
CA PRO A 22 -28.66 -7.69 -10.11
C PRO A 22 -28.71 -6.71 -8.93
N ALA A 23 -28.34 -7.17 -7.73
CA ALA A 23 -28.25 -6.30 -6.58
C ALA A 23 -27.29 -5.13 -6.87
N PRO A 24 -27.56 -3.92 -6.35
CA PRO A 24 -26.66 -2.79 -6.50
C PRO A 24 -25.23 -3.15 -6.03
N PRO A 25 -24.18 -2.65 -6.70
CA PRO A 25 -22.81 -2.85 -6.26
C PRO A 25 -22.62 -2.43 -4.81
N ALA A 26 -21.82 -3.17 -4.05
CA ALA A 26 -21.50 -2.80 -2.68
C ALA A 26 -20.83 -1.42 -2.64
N ALA A 27 -21.18 -0.61 -1.63
CA ALA A 27 -20.53 0.68 -1.40
C ALA A 27 -19.03 0.48 -1.13
N PRO A 28 -18.16 1.41 -1.59
CA PRO A 28 -16.74 1.40 -1.23
C PRO A 28 -16.54 1.42 0.29
N ARG A 29 -15.47 0.78 0.74
CA ARG A 29 -15.02 0.76 2.13
C ARG A 29 -13.58 1.22 2.20
N THR A 30 -13.26 2.03 3.19
CA THR A 30 -11.89 2.43 3.51
C THR A 30 -11.46 1.77 4.80
N ILE A 31 -10.28 1.14 4.80
CA ILE A 31 -9.70 0.46 5.96
C ILE A 31 -8.22 0.80 6.10
N ALA A 32 -7.66 0.57 7.29
CA ALA A 32 -6.22 0.30 7.41
C ALA A 32 -6.02 -1.19 7.07
N PRO A 33 -5.27 -1.54 6.00
CA PRO A 33 -5.10 -2.93 5.61
C PRO A 33 -4.17 -3.67 6.58
N ASP A 34 -4.30 -5.00 6.63
CA ASP A 34 -3.32 -5.84 7.31
C ASP A 34 -1.99 -5.75 6.56
N MET A 35 -0.93 -5.43 7.29
CA MET A 35 0.39 -5.18 6.73
C MET A 35 1.46 -5.99 7.47
N THR A 36 2.36 -6.62 6.72
CA THR A 36 3.59 -7.19 7.26
C THR A 36 4.76 -6.29 6.94
N CYS A 37 5.44 -5.82 7.97
CA CYS A 37 6.60 -4.94 7.87
C CYS A 37 7.87 -5.73 8.24
N PRO A 38 8.74 -6.08 7.28
CA PRO A 38 9.97 -6.83 7.57
C PRO A 38 10.97 -6.03 8.42
N ALA A 39 11.00 -4.71 8.25
CA ALA A 39 11.91 -3.80 8.94
C ALA A 39 11.13 -2.66 9.64
N PRO A 40 10.55 -2.91 10.83
CA PRO A 40 9.85 -1.87 11.57
C PRO A 40 10.81 -0.77 12.04
N LEU A 41 10.61 0.47 11.57
CA LEU A 41 11.36 1.61 12.08
C LEU A 41 10.91 1.92 13.51
N GLY A 42 9.59 1.93 13.74
CA GLY A 42 8.98 2.14 15.05
C GLY A 42 7.74 3.04 14.98
N VAL A 43 7.33 3.56 16.14
CA VAL A 43 6.18 4.46 16.26
C VAL A 43 6.66 5.89 16.48
N GLY A 44 6.05 6.83 15.76
CA GLY A 44 6.28 8.26 15.93
C GLY A 44 5.87 8.75 17.32
N VAL A 45 6.74 9.53 17.96
CA VAL A 45 6.48 10.06 19.31
C VAL A 45 5.34 11.08 19.29
N LYS A 46 5.26 11.91 18.24
CA LYS A 46 4.24 12.96 18.13
C LYS A 46 3.01 12.50 17.35
N THR A 47 3.23 11.93 16.18
CA THR A 47 2.20 11.53 15.22
C THR A 47 1.48 10.25 15.62
N ARG A 48 2.11 9.41 16.45
CA ARG A 48 1.65 8.05 16.80
C ARG A 48 1.49 7.12 15.59
N LEU A 49 1.99 7.51 14.42
CA LEU A 49 2.00 6.66 13.23
C LEU A 49 3.04 5.57 13.38
N ALA A 50 2.71 4.38 12.87
CA ALA A 50 3.67 3.31 12.67
C ALA A 50 4.45 3.57 11.37
N PHE A 51 5.77 3.48 11.45
CA PHE A 51 6.68 3.67 10.33
C PHE A 51 7.37 2.34 9.99
N CYS A 52 7.33 1.97 8.71
CA CYS A 52 7.99 0.78 8.18
C CYS A 52 9.07 1.16 7.17
N GLU A 53 10.28 0.61 7.30
CA GLU A 53 11.31 0.81 6.30
C GLU A 53 11.00 -0.02 5.05
N VAL A 54 11.14 0.61 3.89
CA VAL A 54 11.08 -0.06 2.59
C VAL A 54 12.50 -0.40 2.18
N MET A 55 12.82 -1.68 2.20
CA MET A 55 14.14 -2.21 1.90
C MET A 55 14.33 -2.36 0.40
N ALA A 56 15.53 -2.08 -0.09
CA ALA A 56 15.95 -2.57 -1.40
C ALA A 56 16.03 -4.09 -1.35
N GLU A 57 15.22 -4.76 -2.15
CA GLU A 57 15.24 -6.22 -2.33
C GLU A 57 14.84 -6.56 -3.76
N ARG A 58 15.09 -7.81 -4.18
CA ARG A 58 14.71 -8.32 -5.51
C ARG A 58 13.44 -9.15 -5.49
N ASP A 59 13.11 -9.72 -4.34
CA ASP A 59 11.96 -10.61 -4.15
C ASP A 59 10.82 -9.80 -3.51
N PRO A 60 9.64 -9.69 -4.15
CA PRO A 60 8.47 -9.04 -3.56
C PRO A 60 8.10 -9.56 -2.17
N SER A 61 8.35 -10.84 -1.87
CA SER A 61 8.04 -11.41 -0.55
C SER A 61 8.90 -10.84 0.59
N ALA A 62 10.04 -10.21 0.27
CA ALA A 62 10.91 -9.55 1.24
C ALA A 62 10.58 -8.05 1.44
N GLY A 63 9.61 -7.50 0.71
CA GLY A 63 9.15 -6.12 0.83
C GLY A 63 8.10 -5.90 1.91
N VAL A 64 7.54 -4.68 1.96
CA VAL A 64 6.40 -4.39 2.83
C VAL A 64 5.15 -4.97 2.21
N LEU A 65 4.57 -5.98 2.84
CA LEU A 65 3.44 -6.73 2.27
C LEU A 65 2.11 -6.16 2.76
N ILE A 66 1.22 -5.84 1.84
CA ILE A 66 -0.10 -5.27 2.13
C ILE A 66 -1.15 -6.25 1.63
N GLN A 67 -2.00 -6.74 2.54
CA GLN A 67 -3.10 -7.63 2.21
C GLN A 67 -4.28 -6.85 1.68
N ILE A 68 -4.87 -7.35 0.60
CA ILE A 68 -6.02 -6.75 -0.07
C ILE A 68 -7.18 -7.71 0.10
N PRO A 69 -8.24 -7.31 0.83
CA PRO A 69 -9.43 -8.14 0.96
C PRO A 69 -10.06 -8.45 -0.40
N PRO A 70 -10.85 -9.54 -0.50
CA PRO A 70 -11.63 -9.81 -1.70
C PRO A 70 -12.46 -8.60 -2.11
N HIS A 71 -12.25 -8.14 -3.34
CA HIS A 71 -12.82 -6.89 -3.85
C HIS A 71 -13.32 -7.05 -5.28
N GLN A 72 -14.14 -6.10 -5.75
CA GLN A 72 -14.58 -5.98 -7.14
C GLN A 72 -14.00 -4.72 -7.77
N GLY A 73 -13.56 -4.82 -9.02
CA GLY A 73 -12.83 -3.75 -9.69
C GLY A 73 -11.48 -3.46 -9.02
N ALA A 74 -10.86 -2.33 -9.33
CA ALA A 74 -9.60 -1.93 -8.71
C ALA A 74 -9.81 -1.45 -7.26
N ALA A 75 -8.84 -1.73 -6.39
CA ALA A 75 -8.72 -1.11 -5.08
C ALA A 75 -7.77 0.11 -5.15
N THR A 76 -7.97 1.09 -4.28
CA THR A 76 -7.12 2.27 -4.16
C THR A 76 -6.28 2.16 -2.89
N LEU A 77 -4.99 1.93 -3.06
CA LEU A 77 -4.00 1.94 -1.98
C LEU A 77 -3.43 3.35 -1.83
N THR A 78 -3.49 3.91 -0.63
CA THR A 78 -2.88 5.21 -0.30
C THR A 78 -1.93 5.06 0.87
N PHE A 79 -0.77 5.71 0.81
CA PHE A 79 0.21 5.75 1.91
C PHE A 79 1.07 7.00 1.83
N ASP A 80 1.67 7.39 2.95
CA ASP A 80 2.64 8.47 2.98
C ASP A 80 4.05 7.89 2.83
N LEU A 81 4.80 8.41 1.86
CA LEU A 81 6.16 8.05 1.55
C LEU A 81 7.13 9.10 2.09
N HIS A 82 8.18 8.66 2.77
CA HIS A 82 9.16 9.50 3.42
C HIS A 82 10.59 9.07 3.06
N ASN A 83 11.51 10.02 3.10
CA ASN A 83 12.94 9.73 3.15
C ASN A 83 13.39 9.46 4.59
N LEU A 84 14.57 8.86 4.73
CA LEU A 84 15.16 8.46 6.00
C LEU A 84 16.37 9.35 6.33
N HIS A 85 16.38 9.99 7.49
CA HIS A 85 17.49 10.83 7.94
C HIS A 85 18.06 10.37 9.29
N THR A 86 19.39 10.26 9.37
CA THR A 86 20.10 10.03 10.64
C THR A 86 20.39 11.37 11.30
N TYR A 87 19.56 11.72 12.26
CA TYR A 87 19.59 12.98 12.97
C TYR A 87 20.79 13.10 13.92
N SER A 88 21.49 14.24 13.85
CA SER A 88 22.54 14.64 14.80
C SER A 88 22.39 16.12 15.17
N GLU A 89 22.15 16.40 16.45
CA GLU A 89 22.11 17.77 17.00
C GLU A 89 23.41 18.54 16.70
N GLU A 90 24.55 17.86 16.81
CA GLU A 90 25.86 18.47 16.60
C GLU A 90 26.05 18.92 15.16
N GLN A 91 25.67 18.06 14.19
CA GLN A 91 25.71 18.40 12.77
C GLN A 91 24.79 19.58 12.43
N VAL A 92 23.60 19.64 13.06
CA VAL A 92 22.65 20.74 12.85
C VAL A 92 23.23 22.05 13.40
N LYS A 93 23.77 22.05 14.63
CA LYS A 93 24.42 23.22 15.24
C LYS A 93 25.64 23.69 14.44
N ALA A 94 26.41 22.74 13.90
CA ALA A 94 27.56 23.03 13.04
C ALA A 94 27.16 23.47 11.61
N ARG A 95 25.87 23.50 11.26
CA ARG A 95 25.35 23.79 9.90
C ARG A 95 25.91 22.85 8.83
N ARG A 96 26.14 21.59 9.20
CA ARG A 96 26.67 20.53 8.34
C ARG A 96 25.68 19.40 8.07
N ALA A 97 24.48 19.47 8.65
CA ALA A 97 23.47 18.41 8.54
C ALA A 97 22.71 18.38 7.21
N TYR A 98 22.96 19.32 6.28
CA TYR A 98 22.23 19.37 5.02
C TYR A 98 22.32 18.05 4.27
N ALA A 99 21.16 17.53 3.86
CA ALA A 99 21.06 16.40 2.96
C ALA A 99 19.82 16.54 2.07
N ARG A 100 19.99 16.36 0.77
CA ARG A 100 18.89 16.18 -0.20
C ARG A 100 18.74 14.70 -0.49
N TYR A 101 17.52 14.20 -0.34
CA TYR A 101 17.19 12.80 -0.55
C TYR A 101 16.21 12.67 -1.70
N THR A 102 16.42 11.67 -2.55
CA THR A 102 15.45 11.20 -3.54
C THR A 102 15.34 9.69 -3.43
N ALA A 103 14.26 9.19 -2.85
CA ALA A 103 13.95 7.77 -2.78
C ALA A 103 12.96 7.38 -3.87
N THR A 104 13.16 6.20 -4.44
CA THR A 104 12.29 5.57 -5.44
C THR A 104 11.93 4.17 -4.97
N ILE A 105 10.64 3.86 -4.96
CA ILE A 105 10.11 2.55 -4.62
C ILE A 105 9.19 2.04 -5.72
N GLY A 106 9.07 0.72 -5.84
CA GLY A 106 8.08 0.04 -6.66
C GLY A 106 6.94 -0.50 -5.80
N VAL A 107 5.72 -0.49 -6.36
CA VAL A 107 4.58 -1.27 -5.90
C VAL A 107 4.42 -2.44 -6.85
N LEU A 108 4.58 -3.66 -6.36
CA LEU A 108 4.60 -4.87 -7.17
C LEU A 108 3.54 -5.86 -6.72
N THR A 109 3.06 -6.66 -7.66
CA THR A 109 2.38 -7.92 -7.39
C THR A 109 3.39 -8.96 -6.86
N MET A 110 2.88 -10.07 -6.32
CA MET A 110 3.73 -11.14 -5.79
C MET A 110 4.48 -11.93 -6.86
N ASP A 111 4.05 -11.86 -8.13
CA ASP A 111 4.77 -12.43 -9.27
C ASP A 111 5.83 -11.48 -9.87
N ASN A 112 6.16 -10.40 -9.15
CA ASN A 112 7.15 -9.40 -9.52
C ASN A 112 6.74 -8.49 -10.70
N THR A 113 5.45 -8.38 -10.99
CA THR A 113 4.92 -7.39 -11.93
C THR A 113 4.82 -6.02 -11.28
N LEU A 114 5.44 -5.01 -11.89
CA LEU A 114 5.38 -3.63 -11.42
C LEU A 114 4.00 -3.01 -11.72
N ILE A 115 3.28 -2.59 -10.67
CA ILE A 115 2.02 -1.85 -10.78
C ILE A 115 2.30 -0.35 -10.95
N SER A 116 3.15 0.20 -10.07
CA SER A 116 3.45 1.63 -10.05
C SER A 116 4.81 1.91 -9.44
N ARG A 117 5.39 3.06 -9.76
CA ARG A 117 6.61 3.59 -9.16
C ARG A 117 6.28 4.87 -8.42
N ALA A 118 6.77 4.99 -7.19
CA ALA A 118 6.59 6.17 -6.37
C ALA A 118 7.96 6.79 -6.03
N VAL A 119 7.98 8.12 -5.93
CA VAL A 119 9.19 8.90 -5.64
C VAL A 119 8.88 9.93 -4.58
N VAL A 120 9.79 10.08 -3.61
CA VAL A 120 9.78 11.20 -2.67
C VAL A 120 11.11 11.92 -2.73
N GLN A 121 11.04 13.25 -2.80
CA GLN A 121 12.22 14.10 -2.75
C GLN A 121 12.02 15.20 -1.72
N ASN A 122 12.99 15.36 -0.82
CA ASN A 122 13.01 16.47 0.10
C ASN A 122 14.43 16.79 0.57
N GLU A 123 14.55 17.90 1.26
CA GLU A 123 15.78 18.29 1.93
C GLU A 123 15.60 18.19 3.44
N PHE A 124 16.68 17.87 4.13
CA PHE A 124 16.84 18.03 5.55
C PHE A 124 17.85 19.13 5.81
N ARG A 125 17.52 20.09 6.66
CA ARG A 125 18.38 21.19 7.11
C ARG A 125 18.45 21.27 8.63
N THR A 126 17.33 21.03 9.29
CA THR A 126 17.17 21.17 10.74
C THR A 126 16.19 20.13 11.29
N ALA A 127 16.13 20.03 12.62
CA ALA A 127 15.16 19.18 13.31
C ALA A 127 13.69 19.41 12.91
N ARG A 128 13.35 20.58 12.37
CA ARG A 128 11.99 20.92 11.92
C ARG A 128 11.59 20.21 10.63
N ASP A 129 12.57 19.71 9.87
CA ASP A 129 12.32 18.98 8.63
C ASP A 129 12.02 17.50 8.87
N LEU A 130 12.11 17.04 10.13
CA LEU A 130 11.65 15.72 10.52
C LEU A 130 10.12 15.69 10.57
N VAL A 131 9.54 14.65 10.00
CA VAL A 131 8.10 14.36 10.14
C VAL A 131 7.80 13.98 11.60
N ASP A 132 8.65 13.14 12.19
CA ASP A 132 8.56 12.78 13.60
C ASP A 132 9.93 12.32 14.14
N ARG A 133 10.03 12.20 15.46
CA ARG A 133 11.05 11.37 16.10
C ARG A 133 10.44 10.00 16.36
N VAL A 134 11.18 8.94 16.08
CA VAL A 134 10.69 7.57 16.28
C VAL A 134 11.17 7.05 17.63
N GLY A 135 10.28 6.43 18.41
CA GLY A 135 10.61 5.81 19.69
C GLY A 135 11.44 4.52 19.55
N GLY A 136 11.95 4.00 20.67
CA GLY A 136 12.71 2.74 20.70
C GLY A 136 14.21 2.90 20.39
N GLY A 137 14.77 4.06 20.70
CA GLY A 137 16.22 4.27 20.74
C GLY A 137 16.87 3.63 21.96
N ALA A 138 18.20 3.61 21.98
CA ALA A 138 18.98 3.09 23.10
C ALA A 138 18.54 3.74 24.43
N GLY A 139 18.44 2.93 25.48
CA GLY A 139 17.98 3.39 26.80
C GLY A 139 16.50 3.80 26.86
N GLY A 140 15.67 3.42 25.89
CA GLY A 140 14.25 3.77 25.84
C GLY A 140 13.97 5.17 25.25
N GLY A 141 14.98 5.80 24.64
CA GLY A 141 14.86 7.11 24.03
C GLY A 141 14.28 7.10 22.61
N VAL A 142 14.57 8.15 21.86
CA VAL A 142 14.26 8.25 20.42
C VAL A 142 15.39 7.68 19.58
N LYS A 143 15.06 7.04 18.46
CA LYS A 143 16.03 6.61 17.47
C LYS A 143 16.75 7.81 16.85
N ALA A 144 17.99 7.58 16.45
CA ALA A 144 18.76 8.55 15.66
C ALA A 144 18.19 8.69 14.26
N VAL A 145 17.61 7.61 13.73
CA VAL A 145 16.98 7.58 12.42
C VAL A 145 15.53 8.05 12.52
N ALA A 146 15.11 8.95 11.62
CA ALA A 146 13.79 9.55 11.60
C ALA A 146 13.29 9.81 10.16
N PRO A 147 11.97 9.75 9.92
CA PRO A 147 11.37 10.11 8.64
C PRO A 147 11.44 11.62 8.38
N THR A 148 11.67 11.99 7.12
CA THR A 148 11.70 13.37 6.63
C THR A 148 11.04 13.45 5.26
N GLY A 149 10.38 14.57 4.97
CA GLY A 149 9.50 14.71 3.81
C GLY A 149 8.25 13.82 3.93
N ALA A 150 7.15 14.21 3.30
CA ALA A 150 5.95 13.39 3.24
C ALA A 150 5.27 13.62 1.90
N GLU A 151 5.24 12.58 1.07
CA GLU A 151 4.51 12.57 -0.20
C GLU A 151 3.38 11.55 -0.08
N SER A 152 2.14 11.96 -0.33
CA SER A 152 1.00 11.05 -0.29
C SER A 152 0.87 10.35 -1.64
N ILE A 153 1.05 9.03 -1.64
CA ILE A 153 1.05 8.20 -2.84
C ILE A 153 -0.29 7.47 -2.94
N THR A 154 -0.92 7.53 -4.11
CA THR A 154 -2.14 6.78 -4.42
C THR A 154 -1.88 5.84 -5.60
N VAL A 155 -2.20 4.55 -5.43
CA VAL A 155 -1.99 3.51 -6.43
C VAL A 155 -3.28 2.71 -6.63
N ALA A 156 -3.68 2.55 -7.89
CA ALA A 156 -4.75 1.62 -8.25
C ALA A 156 -4.19 0.20 -8.31
N ILE A 157 -4.70 -0.67 -7.45
CA ILE A 157 -4.37 -2.08 -7.43
C ILE A 157 -5.38 -2.85 -8.29
N PRO A 158 -4.94 -3.63 -9.29
CA PRO A 158 -5.84 -4.38 -10.16
C PRO A 158 -6.74 -5.36 -9.41
N GLU A 159 -7.93 -5.61 -9.97
CA GLU A 159 -8.85 -6.63 -9.46
C GLU A 159 -8.18 -8.01 -9.51
N GLY A 160 -8.34 -8.79 -8.43
CA GLY A 160 -7.78 -10.14 -8.32
C GLY A 160 -6.46 -10.22 -7.58
N GLU A 161 -5.77 -9.10 -7.37
CA GLU A 161 -4.59 -9.05 -6.51
C GLU A 161 -4.99 -9.15 -5.04
N ALA A 162 -4.57 -10.22 -4.38
CA ALA A 162 -4.82 -10.41 -2.95
C ALA A 162 -3.75 -9.77 -2.06
N GLN A 163 -2.60 -9.43 -2.65
CA GLN A 163 -1.45 -8.93 -1.92
C GLN A 163 -0.57 -8.12 -2.87
N VAL A 164 -0.01 -7.02 -2.36
CA VAL A 164 1.04 -6.26 -3.04
C VAL A 164 2.23 -6.03 -2.12
N SER A 165 3.39 -5.76 -2.73
CA SER A 165 4.64 -5.50 -2.05
C SER A 165 5.16 -4.11 -2.39
N LEU A 166 5.62 -3.39 -1.36
CA LEU A 166 6.40 -2.17 -1.55
C LEU A 166 7.89 -2.51 -1.43
N LEU A 167 8.64 -2.25 -2.50
CA LEU A 167 10.08 -2.54 -2.60
C LEU A 167 10.90 -1.30 -2.92
N GLY A 168 12.06 -1.19 -2.29
CA GLY A 168 13.01 -0.12 -2.54
C GLY A 168 13.75 -0.36 -3.85
N GLU A 169 13.81 0.64 -4.71
CA GLU A 169 14.59 0.54 -5.95
C GLU A 169 15.91 1.30 -5.83
N LYS A 170 15.83 2.56 -5.41
CA LYS A 170 16.99 3.47 -5.41
C LYS A 170 16.82 4.60 -4.41
N LEU A 171 17.91 4.91 -3.71
CA LEU A 171 18.04 6.10 -2.89
C LEU A 171 19.24 6.91 -3.39
N ALA A 172 18.99 8.14 -3.83
CA ALA A 172 20.03 9.14 -4.07
C ALA A 172 20.11 10.09 -2.87
N VAL A 173 21.34 10.35 -2.40
CA VAL A 173 21.60 11.27 -1.29
C VAL A 173 22.68 12.24 -1.70
N GLU A 174 22.42 13.52 -1.55
CA GLU A 174 23.40 14.58 -1.73
C GLU A 174 23.61 15.32 -0.42
N ARG A 175 24.85 15.39 0.01
CA ARG A 175 25.29 16.07 1.22
C ARG A 175 26.38 17.06 0.88
N ILE A 176 26.75 17.88 1.86
CA ILE A 176 27.83 18.87 1.71
C ILE A 176 29.17 18.19 1.38
N ASP A 177 29.39 16.97 1.86
CA ASP A 177 30.61 16.19 1.66
C ASP A 177 30.58 15.30 0.39
N GLY A 178 29.45 15.25 -0.33
CA GLY A 178 29.35 14.55 -1.61
C GLY A 178 27.99 13.91 -1.87
N ALA A 179 27.89 13.22 -3.01
CA ALA A 179 26.69 12.50 -3.43
C ALA A 179 26.92 10.98 -3.39
N ALA A 180 25.87 10.24 -3.06
CA ALA A 180 25.85 8.78 -3.04
C ALA A 180 24.54 8.25 -3.63
N THR A 181 24.59 7.04 -4.19
CA THR A 181 23.41 6.31 -4.66
C THR A 181 23.44 4.88 -4.12
N TYR A 182 22.30 4.40 -3.65
CA TYR A 182 22.13 3.07 -3.08
C TYR A 182 20.99 2.34 -3.78
N SER A 183 21.25 1.12 -4.22
CA SER A 183 20.27 0.20 -4.82
C SER A 183 20.59 -1.27 -4.51
N GLN A 184 21.55 -1.51 -3.61
CA GLN A 184 21.97 -2.85 -3.23
C GLN A 184 20.98 -3.45 -2.23
N PRO A 185 20.67 -4.76 -2.32
CA PRO A 185 19.79 -5.43 -1.37
C PRO A 185 20.19 -5.24 0.10
N GLY A 186 19.22 -5.33 1.02
CA GLY A 186 19.43 -5.17 2.45
C GLY A 186 19.68 -3.73 2.91
N ARG A 187 19.44 -2.73 2.07
CA ARG A 187 19.54 -1.31 2.44
C ARG A 187 18.17 -0.65 2.53
N PRO A 188 17.88 0.12 3.60
CA PRO A 188 16.68 0.96 3.64
C PRO A 188 16.73 2.02 2.53
N ILE A 189 15.66 2.13 1.76
CA ILE A 189 15.51 3.10 0.67
C ILE A 189 14.56 4.23 1.06
N ALA A 190 13.44 3.88 1.67
CA ALA A 190 12.40 4.83 2.07
C ALA A 190 11.70 4.38 3.36
N VAL A 191 10.75 5.17 3.82
CA VAL A 191 9.81 4.79 4.88
C VAL A 191 8.40 5.02 4.41
N VAL A 192 7.49 4.12 4.79
CA VAL A 192 6.06 4.30 4.59
C VAL A 192 5.31 4.40 5.90
N SER A 193 4.25 5.18 5.90
CA SER A 193 3.30 5.29 7.02
C SER A 193 1.89 5.57 6.51
N ASN A 194 0.92 5.63 7.44
CA ASN A 194 -0.45 6.05 7.15
C ASN A 194 -1.13 5.28 5.99
N VAL A 195 -0.92 3.96 5.96
CA VAL A 195 -1.43 3.11 4.88
C VAL A 195 -2.94 2.94 5.01
N THR A 196 -3.66 3.23 3.94
CA THR A 196 -5.11 3.07 3.82
C THR A 196 -5.47 2.38 2.51
N LEU A 197 -6.55 1.61 2.52
CA LEU A 197 -7.05 0.89 1.37
C LEU A 197 -8.54 1.18 1.21
N GLU A 198 -8.91 1.77 0.08
CA GLU A 198 -10.29 1.89 -0.35
C GLU A 198 -10.62 0.82 -1.38
N TYR A 199 -11.69 0.05 -1.18
CA TYR A 199 -12.09 -1.00 -2.13
C TYR A 199 -13.60 -1.21 -2.10
N ARG A 200 -14.15 -1.77 -3.18
CA ARG A 200 -15.52 -2.29 -3.18
C ARG A 200 -15.51 -3.76 -2.79
N PRO A 201 -16.20 -4.18 -1.73
CA PRO A 201 -16.18 -5.58 -1.29
C PRO A 201 -16.63 -6.57 -2.38
N GLY A 202 -15.90 -7.68 -2.47
CA GLY A 202 -16.26 -8.85 -3.26
C GLY A 202 -17.58 -9.48 -2.80
N PRO A 203 -18.24 -10.32 -3.63
CA PRO A 203 -19.34 -11.15 -3.15
C PRO A 203 -18.81 -12.05 -2.03
N ALA A 204 -19.60 -12.25 -0.97
CA ALA A 204 -19.21 -13.14 0.12
C ALA A 204 -18.87 -14.55 -0.43
N PRO A 205 -17.81 -15.21 0.08
CA PRO A 205 -17.49 -16.57 -0.32
C PRO A 205 -18.73 -17.47 -0.19
N LYS A 206 -19.05 -18.25 -1.23
CA LYS A 206 -20.19 -19.17 -1.16
C LYS A 206 -19.92 -20.18 -0.03
N PRO A 207 -20.89 -20.43 0.87
CA PRO A 207 -20.69 -21.41 1.93
C PRO A 207 -20.33 -22.77 1.32
N PRO A 208 -19.44 -23.54 1.95
CA PRO A 208 -19.04 -24.84 1.44
C PRO A 208 -20.29 -25.70 1.25
N ARG A 209 -20.45 -26.27 0.05
CA ARG A 209 -21.50 -27.26 -0.21
C ARG A 209 -21.28 -28.40 0.77
N LYS A 210 -22.24 -28.65 1.67
CA LYS A 210 -22.26 -29.88 2.47
C LYS A 210 -22.14 -31.05 1.50
N LYS A 211 -21.09 -31.86 1.65
CA LYS A 211 -20.99 -33.13 0.92
C LYS A 211 -22.19 -34.00 1.33
N PRO A 212 -22.84 -34.69 0.37
CA PRO A 212 -23.95 -35.60 0.66
C PRO A 212 -23.50 -36.78 1.53
#